data_AF-A0A959IT77-F1
#
_entry.id   AF-A0A959IT77-F1
#
_cell.length_a   1.000
_cell.length_b   1.000
_cell.length_c   1.000
_cell.angle_alpha   90.00
_cell.angle_beta   90.00
_cell.angle_gamma   90.00
#
_symmetry.space_group_name_H-M   'P 1'
#
loop_
_entity.id
_entity.type
_entity.pdbx_description
1 polymer ?
#
loop_
_entity_poly.entity_id
_entity_poly.type
_entity_poly.pdbx_seq_one_letter_code
_entity_poly.pdbx_strand_id
1 'polypeptide(L)'
;MTPHHIRRIVFELDWPDKREAQASFDRISDLFRREITKRLEQLLDEHEIDGHVLQFDRIQLDLGELPESDWEPVLLERLDRALDDYLRNWIQQNQLKQKARSTSIVSRNVIRQFEGAEVKSGSFYQEALSDLGALAAFYEKGYFPSRVSERPDSLEQLLDRTIRQAPELLLQMLRQVWENPSAQTRFLHQTSQSLQARIAAMVLEQHIEPTALPERIGQALFLSESGSKDIPAVPPPVDVKTEIQPNTKAEASTSIEP
;
A
#
# COMPACT_ATOMS: atom_id res chain seq x y z
N MET A 1 -12.16 -14.80 17.22
CA MET A 1 -12.91 -15.63 16.26
C MET A 1 -13.61 -14.71 15.30
N THR A 2 -13.02 -14.53 14.13
CA THR A 2 -13.69 -13.89 13.01
C THR A 2 -14.72 -14.86 12.43
N PRO A 3 -15.89 -14.37 11.97
CA PRO A 3 -16.89 -15.24 11.36
C PRO A 3 -16.39 -15.71 9.99
N HIS A 4 -16.24 -17.04 9.83
CA HIS A 4 -15.95 -17.66 8.54
C HIS A 4 -17.23 -17.99 7.79
N HIS A 5 -17.29 -17.69 6.50
CA HIS A 5 -18.43 -18.04 5.66
C HIS A 5 -18.01 -18.94 4.49
N ILE A 6 -18.10 -20.25 4.71
CA ILE A 6 -17.78 -21.27 3.70
C ILE A 6 -19.07 -21.66 2.97
N ARG A 7 -19.17 -21.31 1.69
CA ARG A 7 -20.38 -21.55 0.88
C ARG A 7 -20.57 -23.02 0.51
N ARG A 8 -19.48 -23.68 0.11
CA ARG A 8 -19.52 -25.05 -0.42
C ARG A 8 -18.15 -25.70 -0.28
N ILE A 9 -18.15 -26.95 0.16
CA ILE A 9 -16.99 -27.83 0.14
C ILE A 9 -17.37 -29.05 -0.72
N VAL A 10 -16.48 -29.45 -1.61
CA VAL A 10 -16.67 -30.60 -2.49
C VAL A 10 -15.44 -31.49 -2.37
N PHE A 11 -15.67 -32.77 -2.13
CA PHE A 11 -14.65 -33.81 -2.22
C PHE A 11 -14.87 -34.59 -3.50
N GLU A 12 -13.85 -34.62 -4.35
CA GLU A 12 -13.79 -35.44 -5.55
C GLU A 12 -12.79 -36.56 -5.26
N LEU A 13 -13.28 -37.79 -5.26
CA LEU A 13 -12.52 -38.97 -4.85
C LEU A 13 -12.87 -40.10 -5.80
N ASP A 14 -11.85 -40.80 -6.24
CA ASP A 14 -11.95 -41.92 -7.17
C ASP A 14 -11.75 -43.23 -6.41
N TRP A 15 -12.65 -44.18 -6.60
CA TRP A 15 -12.57 -45.52 -6.02
C TRP A 15 -12.62 -46.59 -7.10
N PRO A 16 -11.92 -47.72 -6.91
CA PRO A 16 -11.92 -48.82 -7.86
C PRO A 16 -13.25 -49.60 -7.85
N ASP A 17 -13.90 -49.74 -6.68
CA ASP A 17 -15.18 -50.46 -6.54
C ASP A 17 -16.31 -49.53 -6.04
N LYS A 18 -17.49 -49.68 -6.64
CA LYS A 18 -18.70 -48.96 -6.27
C LYS A 18 -19.16 -49.26 -4.85
N ARG A 19 -18.95 -50.48 -4.35
CA ARG A 19 -19.32 -50.84 -2.96
C ARG A 19 -18.45 -50.11 -1.95
N GLU A 20 -17.15 -50.06 -2.21
CA GLU A 20 -16.19 -49.32 -1.38
C GLU A 20 -16.43 -47.82 -1.42
N ALA A 21 -16.78 -47.28 -2.59
CA ALA A 21 -17.17 -45.88 -2.75
C ALA A 21 -18.34 -45.50 -1.84
N GLN A 22 -19.38 -46.33 -1.79
CA GLN A 22 -20.56 -46.07 -0.95
C GLN A 22 -20.21 -46.10 0.54
N ALA A 23 -19.46 -47.11 1.00
CA ALA A 23 -19.03 -47.20 2.39
C ALA A 23 -18.10 -46.04 2.79
N SER A 24 -17.24 -45.60 1.88
CA SER A 24 -16.34 -44.47 2.10
C SER A 24 -17.08 -43.14 2.10
N PHE A 25 -18.14 -42.98 1.31
CA PHE A 25 -18.96 -41.78 1.30
C PHE A 25 -19.59 -41.48 2.67
N ASP A 26 -20.13 -42.50 3.34
CA ASP A 26 -20.72 -42.33 4.68
C ASP A 26 -19.64 -41.92 5.69
N ARG A 27 -18.46 -42.56 5.63
CA ARG A 27 -17.31 -42.23 6.48
C ARG A 27 -16.81 -40.80 6.27
N ILE A 28 -16.69 -40.34 5.03
CA ILE A 28 -16.29 -38.97 4.69
C ILE A 28 -17.33 -37.98 5.19
N SER A 29 -18.62 -38.29 5.03
CA SER A 29 -19.71 -37.43 5.50
C SER A 29 -19.66 -37.25 7.02
N ASP A 30 -19.37 -38.32 7.76
CA ASP A 30 -19.21 -38.27 9.21
C ASP A 30 -17.93 -37.54 9.63
N LEU A 31 -16.80 -37.83 8.98
CA LEU A 31 -15.52 -37.15 9.19
C LEU A 31 -15.66 -35.63 8.94
N PHE A 32 -16.40 -35.27 7.90
CA PHE A 32 -16.64 -33.89 7.53
C PHE A 32 -17.33 -33.11 8.67
N ARG A 33 -18.43 -33.67 9.19
CA ARG A 33 -19.23 -33.06 10.26
C ARG A 33 -18.47 -32.99 11.58
N ARG A 34 -17.64 -34.00 11.86
CA ARG A 34 -16.95 -34.12 13.16
C ARG A 34 -15.69 -33.30 13.25
N GLU A 35 -14.86 -33.32 12.20
CA GLU A 35 -13.45 -32.91 12.27
C GLU A 35 -13.05 -31.92 11.18
N ILE A 36 -13.41 -32.16 9.91
CA ILE A 36 -12.94 -31.31 8.79
C ILE A 36 -13.39 -29.86 8.99
N THR A 37 -14.66 -29.60 9.30
CA THR A 37 -15.14 -28.22 9.49
C THR A 37 -14.38 -27.49 10.59
N LYS A 38 -14.13 -28.17 11.72
CA LYS A 38 -13.42 -27.57 12.86
C LYS A 38 -11.96 -27.26 12.54
N ARG A 39 -11.28 -28.17 11.82
CA ARG A 39 -9.90 -27.97 11.39
C ARG A 39 -9.78 -26.83 10.38
N LEU A 40 -10.71 -26.75 9.44
CA LEU A 40 -10.76 -25.64 8.48
C LEU A 40 -10.93 -24.29 9.18
N GLU A 41 -11.86 -24.19 10.13
CA GLU A 41 -12.06 -22.98 10.92
C GLU A 41 -10.81 -22.61 11.73
N GLN A 42 -10.18 -23.60 12.37
CA GLN A 42 -8.96 -23.38 13.13
C GLN A 42 -7.81 -22.86 12.24
N LEU A 43 -7.58 -23.48 11.08
CA LEU A 43 -6.54 -23.04 10.15
C LEU A 43 -6.84 -21.64 9.59
N LEU A 44 -8.10 -21.34 9.28
CA LEU A 44 -8.48 -20.00 8.82
C LEU A 44 -8.26 -18.94 9.92
N ASP A 45 -8.55 -19.25 11.18
CA ASP A 45 -8.27 -18.39 12.33
C ASP A 45 -6.74 -18.18 12.52
N GLU A 46 -5.92 -19.22 12.34
CA GLU A 46 -4.46 -19.14 12.47
C GLU A 46 -3.81 -18.24 11.38
N HIS A 47 -4.47 -18.10 10.23
CA HIS A 47 -4.05 -17.24 9.12
C HIS A 47 -4.80 -15.90 9.07
N GLU A 48 -5.51 -15.53 10.14
CA GLU A 48 -6.17 -14.22 10.25
C GLU A 48 -5.13 -13.09 10.18
N ILE A 49 -5.44 -12.06 9.38
CA ILE A 49 -4.65 -10.84 9.29
C ILE A 49 -5.50 -9.71 9.87
N ASP A 50 -5.01 -9.06 10.91
CA ASP A 50 -5.74 -8.04 11.67
C ASP A 50 -6.45 -7.01 10.76
N GLY A 51 -7.77 -6.99 10.85
CA GLY A 51 -8.61 -6.02 10.13
C GLY A 51 -8.82 -6.30 8.64
N HIS A 52 -8.41 -7.46 8.14
CA HIS A 52 -8.58 -7.84 6.74
C HIS A 52 -9.55 -9.01 6.56
N VAL A 53 -10.49 -8.85 5.61
CA VAL A 53 -11.34 -9.95 5.16
C VAL A 53 -10.63 -10.70 4.05
N LEU A 54 -10.33 -11.97 4.28
CA LEU A 54 -9.84 -12.89 3.26
C LEU A 54 -11.01 -13.40 2.43
N GLN A 55 -10.99 -13.16 1.11
CA GLN A 55 -12.01 -13.64 0.19
C GLN A 55 -11.37 -14.55 -0.86
N PHE A 56 -11.89 -15.76 -0.96
CA PHE A 56 -11.47 -16.76 -1.95
C PHE A 56 -12.66 -17.12 -2.82
N ASP A 57 -12.51 -17.04 -4.14
CA ASP A 57 -13.57 -17.45 -5.06
C ASP A 57 -13.67 -18.98 -5.13
N ARG A 58 -12.51 -19.65 -5.20
CA ARG A 58 -12.38 -21.11 -5.21
C ARG A 58 -11.00 -21.51 -4.68
N ILE A 59 -10.97 -22.47 -3.77
CA ILE A 59 -9.77 -23.18 -3.35
C ILE A 59 -9.87 -24.59 -3.91
N GLN A 60 -8.82 -25.04 -4.59
CA GLN A 60 -8.70 -26.41 -5.09
C GLN A 60 -7.39 -26.98 -4.54
N LEU A 61 -7.51 -28.06 -3.78
CA LEU A 61 -6.38 -28.74 -3.14
C LEU A 61 -6.28 -30.14 -3.73
N ASP A 62 -5.09 -30.51 -4.14
CA ASP A 62 -4.77 -31.89 -4.51
C ASP A 62 -4.15 -32.58 -3.29
N LEU A 63 -4.81 -33.63 -2.82
CA LEU A 63 -4.39 -34.39 -1.65
C LEU A 63 -3.67 -35.69 -2.02
N GLY A 64 -3.50 -35.96 -3.33
CA GLY A 64 -2.87 -37.15 -3.86
C GLY A 64 -3.60 -38.45 -3.51
N GLU A 65 -2.90 -39.58 -3.67
CA GLU A 65 -3.44 -40.91 -3.43
C GLU A 65 -3.51 -41.23 -1.93
N LEU A 66 -4.70 -41.58 -1.45
CA LEU A 66 -4.93 -42.02 -0.08
C LEU A 66 -4.73 -43.54 0.05
N PRO A 67 -4.25 -44.05 1.19
CA PRO A 67 -4.12 -45.49 1.39
C PRO A 67 -5.50 -46.16 1.41
N GLU A 68 -5.59 -47.40 0.94
CA GLU A 68 -6.88 -48.13 0.92
C GLU A 68 -7.47 -48.32 2.34
N SER A 69 -6.59 -48.58 3.30
CA SER A 69 -6.93 -48.70 4.72
C SER A 69 -6.46 -47.48 5.50
N ASP A 70 -7.26 -47.06 6.48
CA ASP A 70 -6.92 -45.98 7.42
C ASP A 70 -6.58 -44.64 6.75
N TRP A 71 -7.32 -44.29 5.70
CA TRP A 71 -7.14 -43.03 4.97
C TRP A 71 -7.58 -41.78 5.75
N GLU A 72 -8.44 -41.91 6.76
CA GLU A 72 -9.01 -40.76 7.50
C GLU A 72 -7.92 -39.87 8.14
N PRO A 73 -6.99 -40.40 8.96
CA PRO A 73 -5.92 -39.57 9.54
C PRO A 73 -5.01 -38.97 8.47
N VAL A 74 -4.70 -39.74 7.41
CA VAL A 74 -3.84 -39.28 6.30
C VAL A 74 -4.51 -38.16 5.52
N LEU A 75 -5.81 -38.25 5.28
CA LEU A 75 -6.60 -37.21 4.61
C LEU A 75 -6.56 -35.91 5.42
N LEU A 76 -6.76 -35.98 6.73
CA LEU A 76 -6.75 -34.80 7.61
C LEU A 76 -5.36 -34.15 7.63
N GLU A 77 -4.29 -34.94 7.81
CA GLU A 77 -2.92 -34.43 7.79
C GLU A 77 -2.59 -33.73 6.47
N ARG A 78 -2.94 -34.36 5.34
CA ARG A 78 -2.69 -33.78 4.02
C ARG A 78 -3.55 -32.56 3.73
N LEU A 79 -4.80 -32.55 4.18
CA LEU A 79 -5.67 -31.38 4.07
C LEU A 79 -5.08 -30.19 4.83
N ASP A 80 -4.66 -30.42 6.07
CA ASP A 80 -4.09 -29.37 6.93
C ASP A 80 -2.85 -28.77 6.27
N ARG A 81 -1.93 -29.63 5.81
CA ARG A 81 -0.71 -29.21 5.12
C ARG A 81 -1.01 -28.47 3.83
N ALA A 82 -1.85 -29.02 2.96
CA ALA A 82 -2.16 -28.43 1.65
C ALA A 82 -2.86 -27.07 1.79
N LEU A 83 -3.75 -26.93 2.78
CA LEU A 83 -4.43 -25.67 3.04
C LEU A 83 -3.49 -24.63 3.65
N ASP A 84 -2.65 -25.00 4.62
CA ASP A 84 -1.65 -24.10 5.22
C ASP A 84 -0.70 -23.56 4.14
N ASP A 85 -0.15 -24.45 3.30
CA ASP A 85 0.71 -24.07 2.18
C ASP A 85 -0.02 -23.14 1.20
N TYR A 86 -1.27 -23.43 0.87
CA TYR A 86 -2.08 -22.58 0.00
C TYR A 86 -2.30 -21.18 0.59
N LEU A 87 -2.70 -21.09 1.86
CA LEU A 87 -3.00 -19.83 2.54
C LEU A 87 -1.75 -18.96 2.67
N ARG A 88 -0.61 -19.54 3.08
CA ARG A 88 0.68 -18.82 3.16
C ARG A 88 1.06 -18.19 1.82
N ASN A 89 1.00 -19.00 0.77
CA ASN A 89 1.35 -18.55 -0.58
C ASN A 89 0.39 -17.46 -1.08
N TRP A 90 -0.91 -17.63 -0.85
CA TRP A 90 -1.92 -16.64 -1.23
C TRP A 90 -1.72 -15.32 -0.49
N ILE A 91 -1.47 -15.37 0.82
CA ILE A 91 -1.24 -14.18 1.65
C ILE A 91 0.01 -13.45 1.16
N GLN A 92 1.12 -14.15 0.97
CA GLN A 92 2.36 -13.54 0.50
C GLN A 92 2.18 -12.87 -0.88
N GLN A 93 1.54 -13.54 -1.82
CA GLN A 93 1.27 -12.98 -3.15
C GLN A 93 0.33 -11.76 -3.09
N ASN A 94 -0.71 -11.81 -2.25
CA ASN A 94 -1.65 -10.71 -2.14
C ASN A 94 -1.11 -9.53 -1.33
N GLN A 95 -0.25 -9.74 -0.33
CA GLN A 95 0.46 -8.65 0.33
C GLN A 95 1.40 -7.93 -0.64
N LEU A 96 2.08 -8.67 -1.53
CA LEU A 96 2.90 -8.05 -2.58
C LEU A 96 2.04 -7.25 -3.57
N LYS A 97 0.91 -7.80 -4.02
CA LYS A 97 -0.06 -7.10 -4.88
C LYS A 97 -0.71 -5.91 -4.18
N GLN A 98 -0.98 -6.00 -2.88
CA GLN A 98 -1.53 -4.90 -2.08
C GLN A 98 -0.48 -3.84 -1.83
N LYS A 99 0.79 -4.14 -1.53
CA LYS A 99 1.85 -3.12 -1.48
C LYS A 99 2.00 -2.40 -2.82
N ALA A 100 1.82 -3.11 -3.94
CA ALA A 100 1.77 -2.53 -5.28
C ALA A 100 0.47 -1.77 -5.62
N ARG A 101 -0.64 -2.01 -4.88
CA ARG A 101 -1.95 -1.37 -5.09
C ARG A 101 -2.25 -0.26 -4.10
N SER A 102 -1.77 -0.34 -2.85
CA SER A 102 -1.84 0.70 -1.82
C SER A 102 -1.01 1.91 -2.22
N THR A 103 0.03 1.68 -3.03
CA THR A 103 0.67 2.69 -3.90
C THR A 103 -0.21 3.13 -5.10
N SER A 104 -1.54 3.02 -4.99
CA SER A 104 -2.52 3.70 -5.86
C SER A 104 -3.80 4.09 -5.11
N ILE A 105 -3.91 3.74 -3.83
CA ILE A 105 -5.09 4.04 -2.99
C ILE A 105 -5.03 5.50 -2.55
N VAL A 106 -3.84 6.07 -2.33
CA VAL A 106 -3.70 7.51 -2.04
C VAL A 106 -4.30 8.31 -3.20
N SER A 107 -3.92 7.99 -4.43
CA SER A 107 -4.51 8.61 -5.64
C SER A 107 -6.04 8.51 -5.70
N ARG A 108 -6.64 7.39 -5.26
CA ARG A 108 -8.10 7.17 -5.35
C ARG A 108 -8.88 7.77 -4.17
N ASN A 109 -8.29 7.80 -2.97
CA ASN A 109 -8.90 8.42 -1.79
C ASN A 109 -8.82 9.94 -1.85
N VAL A 110 -7.74 10.51 -2.41
CA VAL A 110 -7.63 11.94 -2.75
C VAL A 110 -8.81 12.31 -3.67
N ILE A 111 -8.99 11.60 -4.79
CA ILE A 111 -10.07 11.90 -5.74
C ILE A 111 -11.46 11.77 -5.09
N ARG A 112 -11.73 10.67 -4.36
CA ARG A 112 -13.03 10.46 -3.69
C ARG A 112 -13.34 11.45 -2.58
N GLN A 113 -12.33 11.92 -1.82
CA GLN A 113 -12.54 12.95 -0.80
C GLN A 113 -13.02 14.27 -1.42
N PHE A 114 -12.76 14.51 -2.71
CA PHE A 114 -13.17 15.73 -3.40
C PHE A 114 -14.39 15.58 -4.31
N GLU A 115 -14.78 14.36 -4.67
CA GLU A 115 -16.05 14.08 -5.38
C GLU A 115 -17.31 14.33 -4.51
N GLY A 116 -17.17 14.31 -3.18
CA GLY A 116 -18.28 14.49 -2.24
C GLY A 116 -18.54 15.93 -1.78
N ALA A 117 -17.65 16.88 -2.09
CA ALA A 117 -17.97 18.29 -1.94
C ALA A 117 -19.00 18.63 -3.01
N GLU A 118 -20.15 19.22 -2.65
CA GLU A 118 -21.19 19.66 -3.61
C GLU A 118 -20.62 20.75 -4.55
N VAL A 119 -19.90 20.32 -5.56
CA VAL A 119 -19.17 21.17 -6.49
C VAL A 119 -20.13 21.51 -7.63
N LYS A 120 -20.83 22.63 -7.47
CA LYS A 120 -21.44 23.39 -8.57
C LYS A 120 -20.32 23.99 -9.45
N SER A 121 -19.55 23.18 -10.18
CA SER A 121 -18.40 23.71 -10.93
C SER A 121 -18.23 23.06 -12.29
N GLY A 122 -18.07 23.91 -13.30
CA GLY A 122 -17.83 23.53 -14.70
C GLY A 122 -16.50 22.82 -14.93
N SER A 123 -16.21 22.59 -16.21
CA SER A 123 -15.10 21.74 -16.73
C SER A 123 -13.73 21.97 -16.07
N PHE A 124 -13.46 23.17 -15.58
CA PHE A 124 -12.20 23.53 -14.92
C PHE A 124 -11.89 22.71 -13.66
N TYR A 125 -12.89 22.38 -12.83
CA TYR A 125 -12.64 21.64 -11.59
C TYR A 125 -12.33 20.16 -11.86
N GLN A 126 -12.93 19.60 -12.90
CA GLN A 126 -12.70 18.23 -13.33
C GLN A 126 -11.28 18.03 -13.89
N GLU A 127 -10.76 19.03 -14.57
CA GLU A 127 -9.37 19.02 -15.05
C GLU A 127 -8.38 19.07 -13.89
N ALA A 128 -8.58 19.95 -12.91
CA ALA A 128 -7.75 20.02 -11.71
C ALA A 128 -7.72 18.70 -10.92
N LEU A 129 -8.87 18.02 -10.78
CA LEU A 129 -8.95 16.71 -10.13
C LEU A 129 -8.23 15.61 -10.92
N SER A 130 -8.31 15.65 -12.25
CA SER A 130 -7.56 14.75 -13.12
C SER A 130 -6.06 14.95 -12.96
N ASP A 131 -5.61 16.21 -12.93
CA ASP A 131 -4.20 16.58 -12.80
C ASP A 131 -3.67 16.20 -11.40
N LEU A 132 -4.46 16.37 -10.34
CA LEU A 132 -4.15 15.86 -9.00
C LEU A 132 -3.99 14.34 -8.96
N GLY A 133 -4.89 13.62 -9.63
CA GLY A 133 -4.79 12.15 -9.75
C GLY A 133 -3.52 11.72 -10.49
N ALA A 134 -3.13 12.45 -11.53
CA ALA A 134 -1.91 12.22 -12.28
C ALA A 134 -0.65 12.46 -11.43
N LEU A 135 -0.63 13.58 -10.69
CA LEU A 135 0.47 13.96 -9.81
C LEU A 135 0.62 12.97 -8.64
N ALA A 136 -0.48 12.58 -8.01
CA ALA A 136 -0.47 11.57 -6.95
C ALA A 136 0.14 10.25 -7.47
N ALA A 137 -0.33 9.77 -8.62
CA ALA A 137 0.20 8.54 -9.24
C ALA A 137 1.69 8.67 -9.58
N PHE A 138 2.13 9.83 -10.07
CA PHE A 138 3.54 10.10 -10.37
C PHE A 138 4.42 10.06 -9.12
N TYR A 139 4.06 10.76 -8.05
CA TYR A 139 4.87 10.76 -6.82
C TYR A 139 4.88 9.40 -6.13
N GLU A 140 3.82 8.63 -6.31
CA GLU A 140 3.66 7.30 -5.74
C GLU A 140 4.42 6.23 -6.54
N LYS A 141 4.37 6.27 -7.87
CA LYS A 141 4.90 5.21 -8.76
C LYS A 141 6.13 5.60 -9.58
N GLY A 142 6.34 6.90 -9.81
CA GLY A 142 7.45 7.44 -10.59
C GLY A 142 7.20 7.55 -12.09
N TYR A 143 5.96 7.31 -12.53
CA TYR A 143 5.55 7.46 -13.92
C TYR A 143 4.10 7.92 -13.99
N PHE A 144 3.75 8.60 -15.08
CA PHE A 144 2.38 9.04 -15.31
C PHE A 144 1.48 7.89 -15.79
N PRO A 145 0.19 7.88 -15.42
CA PRO A 145 -0.79 6.97 -16.02
C PRO A 145 -0.85 7.16 -17.54
N SER A 146 -1.13 6.09 -18.29
CA SER A 146 -1.18 6.11 -19.76
C SER A 146 -2.11 7.18 -20.33
N ARG A 147 -3.23 7.47 -19.66
CA ARG A 147 -4.19 8.53 -20.04
C ARG A 147 -3.59 9.94 -19.98
N VAL A 148 -2.56 10.14 -19.16
CA VAL A 148 -1.86 11.42 -18.99
C VAL A 148 -0.63 11.46 -19.88
N SER A 149 -0.02 10.31 -20.19
CA SER A 149 1.10 10.20 -21.13
C SER A 149 0.76 10.68 -22.56
N GLU A 150 -0.53 10.74 -22.91
CA GLU A 150 -1.02 11.33 -24.16
C GLU A 150 -1.03 12.88 -24.15
N ARG A 151 -0.92 13.50 -22.97
CA ARG A 151 -0.74 14.94 -22.84
C ARG A 151 0.76 15.25 -22.80
N PRO A 152 1.26 16.20 -23.61
CA PRO A 152 2.67 16.58 -23.61
C PRO A 152 3.08 17.42 -22.39
N ASP A 153 2.22 17.53 -21.38
CA ASP A 153 2.45 18.40 -20.24
C ASP A 153 3.60 17.85 -19.39
N SER A 154 4.61 18.68 -19.13
CA SER A 154 5.66 18.31 -18.19
C SER A 154 5.12 18.23 -16.76
N LEU A 155 5.79 17.49 -15.88
CA LEU A 155 5.49 17.46 -14.44
C LEU A 155 5.34 18.88 -13.86
N GLU A 156 6.23 19.78 -14.27
CA GLU A 156 6.18 21.17 -13.82
C GLU A 156 4.92 21.88 -14.28
N GLN A 157 4.49 21.68 -15.53
CA GLN A 157 3.27 22.30 -16.05
C GLN A 157 2.02 21.80 -15.32
N LEU A 158 1.95 20.51 -15.02
CA LEU A 158 0.85 19.94 -14.23
C LEU A 158 0.82 20.54 -12.81
N LEU A 159 1.97 20.63 -12.14
CA LEU A 159 2.08 21.27 -10.83
C LEU A 159 1.72 22.75 -10.89
N ASP A 160 2.21 23.48 -11.90
CA ASP A 160 1.94 24.91 -12.07
C ASP A 160 0.44 25.17 -12.25
N ARG A 161 -0.20 24.36 -13.09
CA ARG A 161 -1.64 24.43 -13.33
C ARG A 161 -2.42 24.10 -12.06
N THR A 162 -2.04 23.02 -11.37
CA THR A 162 -2.72 22.59 -10.13
C THR A 162 -2.56 23.62 -9.02
N ILE A 163 -1.40 24.26 -8.87
CA ILE A 163 -1.18 25.35 -7.91
C ILE A 163 -2.12 26.53 -8.19
N ARG A 164 -2.38 26.86 -9.45
CA ARG A 164 -3.27 27.97 -9.82
C ARG A 164 -4.75 27.62 -9.66
N GLN A 165 -5.12 26.37 -9.94
CA GLN A 165 -6.52 25.93 -9.97
C GLN A 165 -7.02 25.43 -8.61
N ALA A 166 -6.19 24.71 -7.87
CA ALA A 166 -6.57 24.00 -6.65
C ALA A 166 -5.38 23.84 -5.67
N PRO A 167 -4.79 24.95 -5.16
CA PRO A 167 -3.61 24.90 -4.31
C PRO A 167 -3.83 24.11 -3.01
N GLU A 168 -5.01 24.25 -2.40
CA GLU A 168 -5.39 23.53 -1.18
C GLU A 168 -5.41 22.01 -1.36
N LEU A 169 -6.00 21.56 -2.47
CA LEU A 169 -6.09 20.14 -2.80
C LEU A 169 -4.70 19.54 -3.08
N LEU A 170 -3.84 20.31 -3.74
CA LEU A 170 -2.46 19.94 -3.98
C LEU A 170 -1.71 19.74 -2.66
N LEU A 171 -1.85 20.67 -1.71
CA LEU A 171 -1.17 20.57 -0.42
C LEU A 171 -1.68 19.39 0.40
N GLN A 172 -2.99 19.15 0.41
CA GLN A 172 -3.55 17.96 1.06
C GLN A 172 -3.02 16.66 0.43
N MET A 173 -2.97 16.59 -0.90
CA MET A 173 -2.40 15.43 -1.60
C MET A 173 -0.92 15.27 -1.28
N LEU A 174 -0.13 16.36 -1.33
CA LEU A 174 1.29 16.32 -1.01
C LEU A 174 1.52 15.83 0.42
N ARG A 175 0.75 16.32 1.41
CA ARG A 175 0.84 15.83 2.81
C ARG A 175 0.63 14.32 2.90
N GLN A 176 -0.36 13.78 2.18
CA GLN A 176 -0.62 12.32 2.20
C GLN A 176 0.50 11.52 1.53
N VAL A 177 1.04 12.03 0.42
CA VAL A 177 2.08 11.33 -0.34
C VAL A 177 3.47 11.52 0.31
N TRP A 178 3.67 12.57 1.12
CA TRP A 178 4.95 12.89 1.75
C TRP A 178 5.42 11.84 2.78
N GLU A 179 4.52 11.01 3.30
CA GLU A 179 4.86 9.87 4.16
C GLU A 179 5.75 8.83 3.45
N ASN A 180 5.83 8.87 2.12
CA ASN A 180 6.68 7.99 1.33
C ASN A 180 8.04 8.64 1.01
N PRO A 181 9.18 8.09 1.48
CA PRO A 181 10.51 8.63 1.18
C PRO A 181 10.82 8.74 -0.33
N SER A 182 10.30 7.81 -1.14
CA SER A 182 10.51 7.84 -2.60
C SER A 182 9.81 9.03 -3.25
N ALA A 183 8.65 9.44 -2.72
CA ALA A 183 7.95 10.62 -3.19
C ALA A 183 8.73 11.89 -2.87
N GLN A 184 9.31 11.99 -1.67
CA GLN A 184 10.17 13.10 -1.27
C GLN A 184 11.39 13.21 -2.19
N THR A 185 12.08 12.10 -2.45
CA THR A 185 13.22 12.06 -3.38
C THR A 185 12.79 12.52 -4.78
N ARG A 186 11.68 12.01 -5.31
CA ARG A 186 11.18 12.46 -6.62
C ARG A 186 10.85 13.95 -6.64
N PHE A 187 10.19 14.46 -5.61
CA PHE A 187 9.93 15.88 -5.49
C PHE A 187 11.20 16.70 -5.54
N LEU A 188 12.19 16.39 -4.70
CA LEU A 188 13.44 17.16 -4.61
C LEU A 188 14.27 17.10 -5.89
N HIS A 189 14.31 15.95 -6.57
CA HIS A 189 15.19 15.74 -7.73
C HIS A 189 14.53 16.01 -9.08
N GLN A 190 13.21 15.95 -9.18
CA GLN A 190 12.48 16.00 -10.46
C GLN A 190 11.61 17.26 -10.61
N THR A 191 11.64 18.17 -9.63
CA THR A 191 11.02 19.50 -9.72
C THR A 191 12.09 20.59 -9.60
N SER A 192 11.90 21.71 -10.29
CA SER A 192 12.79 22.87 -10.15
C SER A 192 12.72 23.52 -8.77
N GLN A 193 13.83 24.15 -8.37
CA GLN A 193 13.93 24.89 -7.11
C GLN A 193 12.89 26.01 -6.98
N SER A 194 12.51 26.67 -8.08
CA SER A 194 11.48 27.71 -8.09
C SER A 194 10.12 27.15 -7.71
N LEU A 195 9.76 25.97 -8.22
CA LEU A 195 8.51 25.30 -7.90
C LEU A 195 8.51 24.77 -6.46
N GLN A 196 9.63 24.21 -6.01
CA GLN A 196 9.82 23.79 -4.61
C GLN A 196 9.63 24.97 -3.66
N ALA A 197 10.27 26.11 -3.94
CA ALA A 197 10.14 27.32 -3.15
C ALA A 197 8.68 27.82 -3.10
N ARG A 198 7.95 27.74 -4.21
CA ARG A 198 6.55 28.17 -4.28
C ARG A 198 5.64 27.27 -3.45
N ILE A 199 5.83 25.95 -3.52
CA ILE A 199 5.07 25.00 -2.69
C ILE A 199 5.42 25.19 -1.20
N ALA A 200 6.70 25.41 -0.87
CA ALA A 200 7.12 25.70 0.49
C ALA A 200 6.49 27.00 1.02
N ALA A 201 6.42 28.05 0.20
CA ALA A 201 5.73 29.29 0.56
C ALA A 201 4.25 29.05 0.86
N MET A 202 3.54 28.27 0.05
CA MET A 202 2.14 27.92 0.30
C MET A 202 1.96 27.15 1.62
N VAL A 203 2.86 26.21 1.94
CA VAL A 203 2.83 25.49 3.23
C VAL A 203 3.00 26.47 4.40
N LEU A 204 3.96 27.39 4.30
CA LEU A 204 4.21 28.38 5.34
C LEU A 204 3.04 29.34 5.51
N GLU A 205 2.45 29.82 4.42
CA GLU A 205 1.27 30.70 4.44
C GLU A 205 0.06 30.06 5.11
N GLN A 206 -0.16 28.75 4.93
CA GLN A 206 -1.24 28.02 5.63
C GLN A 206 -1.01 27.85 7.14
N HIS A 207 0.24 27.90 7.60
CA HIS A 207 0.56 27.85 9.03
C HIS A 207 0.49 29.22 9.71
N ILE A 208 0.36 30.29 8.94
CA ILE A 208 0.00 31.60 9.45
C ILE A 208 -1.54 31.65 9.52
N GLU A 209 -2.13 30.94 10.48
CA GLU A 209 -3.39 31.47 11.01
C GLU A 209 -3.09 32.91 11.47
N PRO A 210 -3.98 33.88 11.18
CA PRO A 210 -3.90 35.15 11.87
C PRO A 210 -4.19 34.85 13.33
N THR A 211 -3.14 34.52 14.08
CA THR A 211 -3.15 34.64 15.54
C THR A 211 -3.58 36.06 15.74
N ALA A 212 -4.84 36.24 16.16
CA ALA A 212 -5.39 37.55 16.45
C ALA A 212 -4.35 38.23 17.33
N LEU A 213 -3.65 39.21 16.74
CA LEU A 213 -2.75 40.05 17.50
C LEU A 213 -3.60 40.55 18.65
N PRO A 214 -3.27 40.25 19.91
CA PRO A 214 -3.98 40.88 21.01
C PRO A 214 -3.89 42.38 20.75
N GLU A 215 -5.02 43.08 20.78
CA GLU A 215 -5.19 44.53 20.52
C GLU A 215 -4.34 45.44 21.45
N ARG A 216 -3.33 44.91 22.12
CA ARG A 216 -2.53 45.57 23.15
C ARG A 216 -1.06 45.77 22.79
N ILE A 217 -0.68 45.75 21.52
CA ILE A 217 0.64 46.25 21.09
C ILE A 217 0.47 47.37 20.04
N GLY A 218 -0.40 48.32 20.36
CA GLY A 218 -0.52 49.60 19.67
C GLY A 218 0.19 50.77 20.37
N GLN A 219 1.01 50.54 21.40
CA GLN A 219 1.61 51.63 22.19
C GLN A 219 3.08 51.45 22.61
N ALA A 220 3.84 50.55 21.99
CA ALA A 220 5.27 50.42 22.28
C ALA A 220 6.12 50.36 21.00
N LEU A 221 5.95 51.37 20.14
CA LEU A 221 7.06 51.86 19.33
C LEU A 221 7.48 53.18 19.95
N PHE A 222 8.65 53.21 20.58
CA PHE A 222 9.68 54.25 20.45
C PHE A 222 10.74 54.04 21.54
N LEU A 223 12.01 54.28 21.16
CA LEU A 223 13.28 54.03 21.88
C LEU A 223 13.78 52.58 21.67
N SER A 224 14.95 52.29 21.11
CA SER A 224 16.14 53.11 20.87
C SER A 224 17.01 52.43 19.81
N GLU A 225 17.53 53.21 18.87
CA GLU A 225 18.72 52.86 18.09
C GLU A 225 19.95 52.72 19.01
N SER A 226 20.96 52.03 18.46
CA SER A 226 22.39 51.97 18.86
C SER A 226 22.84 50.72 19.63
N GLY A 227 23.75 49.96 19.01
CA GLY A 227 24.49 48.91 19.70
C GLY A 227 25.07 47.82 18.79
N SER A 228 26.17 48.14 18.10
CA SER A 228 27.08 47.17 17.46
C SER A 228 27.64 46.17 18.48
N LYS A 229 27.73 44.87 18.12
CA LYS A 229 28.96 44.04 18.25
C LYS A 229 28.77 42.56 17.91
N ASP A 230 29.81 42.04 17.25
CA ASP A 230 30.40 40.70 17.33
C ASP A 230 29.61 39.49 16.81
N ILE A 231 29.91 39.13 15.56
CA ILE A 231 29.59 37.82 14.94
C ILE A 231 30.77 36.87 15.22
N PRO A 232 30.58 35.72 15.90
CA PRO A 232 31.62 34.70 16.02
C PRO A 232 31.74 33.87 14.73
N ALA A 233 32.99 33.50 14.41
CA ALA A 233 33.38 32.79 13.20
C ALA A 233 32.84 31.35 13.13
N VAL A 234 32.41 30.97 11.93
CA VAL A 234 31.95 29.62 11.55
C VAL A 234 33.18 28.69 11.39
N PRO A 235 33.23 27.51 12.02
CA PRO A 235 34.29 26.53 11.78
C PRO A 235 34.11 25.81 10.43
N PRO A 236 35.21 25.40 9.76
CA PRO A 236 35.17 24.74 8.47
C PRO A 236 34.64 23.29 8.57
N PRO A 237 34.10 22.75 7.46
CA PRO A 237 33.51 21.42 7.42
C PRO A 237 34.57 20.31 7.56
N VAL A 238 34.18 19.26 8.29
CA VAL A 238 34.97 18.04 8.52
C VAL A 238 34.77 17.09 7.34
N ASP A 239 35.86 16.72 6.67
CA ASP A 239 35.89 15.68 5.65
C ASP A 239 35.67 14.29 6.27
N VAL A 240 34.54 13.65 5.94
CA VAL A 240 34.27 12.25 6.27
C VAL A 240 34.48 11.41 5.02
N LYS A 241 35.61 10.69 4.96
CA LYS A 241 35.83 9.60 3.99
C LYS A 241 35.11 8.35 4.48
N THR A 242 34.11 7.89 3.73
CA THR A 242 33.49 6.58 3.93
C THR A 242 34.10 5.58 2.95
N GLU A 243 34.86 4.64 3.48
CA GLU A 243 35.49 3.53 2.75
C GLU A 243 34.46 2.39 2.63
N ILE A 244 34.07 2.04 1.41
CA ILE A 244 33.13 0.95 1.12
C ILE A 244 33.96 -0.30 0.77
N GLN A 245 33.88 -1.33 1.60
CA GLN A 245 34.40 -2.66 1.27
C GLN A 245 33.37 -3.44 0.43
N PRO A 246 33.78 -4.09 -0.68
CA PRO A 246 32.91 -4.99 -1.42
C PRO A 246 32.86 -6.37 -0.75
N ASN A 247 31.66 -6.79 -0.34
CA ASN A 247 31.38 -8.13 0.15
C ASN A 247 31.09 -9.05 -1.05
N THR A 248 32.05 -9.91 -1.40
CA THR A 248 31.90 -10.97 -2.39
C THR A 248 31.45 -12.25 -1.69
N LYS A 249 30.23 -12.72 -1.98
CA LYS A 249 29.84 -14.11 -1.71
C LYS A 249 29.11 -14.68 -2.92
N ALA A 250 29.79 -15.59 -3.60
CA ALA A 250 29.31 -16.32 -4.76
C ALA A 250 28.44 -17.50 -4.32
N GLU A 251 27.34 -17.70 -5.05
CA GLU A 251 26.40 -18.79 -4.91
C GLU A 251 26.95 -20.06 -5.58
N ALA A 252 26.82 -21.19 -4.89
CA ALA A 252 27.09 -22.51 -5.42
C ALA A 252 25.85 -23.04 -6.15
N SER A 253 26.03 -23.35 -7.44
CA SER A 253 25.08 -24.12 -8.25
C SER A 253 25.33 -25.61 -8.05
N THR A 254 24.28 -26.39 -7.84
CA THR A 254 24.33 -27.84 -7.98
C THR A 254 23.22 -28.29 -8.92
N SER A 255 23.62 -28.63 -10.14
CA SER A 255 22.83 -29.42 -11.08
C SER A 255 22.75 -30.86 -10.59
N ILE A 256 21.56 -31.45 -10.62
CA ILE A 256 21.39 -32.90 -10.63
C ILE A 256 20.33 -33.24 -11.68
N GLU A 257 20.79 -33.92 -12.72
CA GLU A 257 20.08 -34.86 -13.57
C GLU A 257 21.08 -35.98 -13.87
N PRO A 258 20.66 -37.19 -14.31
CA PRO A 258 19.32 -37.55 -14.80
C PRO A 258 18.52 -38.50 -13.90
#